data_AF-A0A822F681-F1
#
_entry.id   AF-A0A822F681-F1
#
_cell.length_a   1.000
_cell.length_b   1.000
_cell.length_c   1.000
_cell.angle_alpha   90.00
_cell.angle_beta   90.00
_cell.angle_gamma   90.00
#
_symmetry.space_group_name_H-M   'P 1'
#
loop_
_entity.id
_entity.type
_entity.pdbx_description
1 polymer ?
#
loop_
_entity_poly.entity_id
_entity_poly.type
_entity_poly.pdbx_seq_one_letter_code
_entity_poly.pdbx_strand_id
1 'polypeptide(L)'
;SIEYLIINGSFPIRAFHNLLCCLPKLQHLSINYLDSHHGYQERNKLSSIQLKYLKHVSLKLHFVCFDEIEKIIKEFFHHIQILRLTTSCDEKYLDAKRWEQLILFHMPYLRIFDIHHQCFVTDNKLKDHYIINQFNSSFWNEKKWFFTH
;
A
#
# COMPACT_ATOMS: atom_id res chain seq x y z
N SER A 1 -14.20 -19.89 8.05
CA SER A 1 -12.91 -19.16 8.06
C SER A 1 -13.18 -17.79 7.44
N ILE A 2 -12.52 -16.73 7.89
CA ILE A 2 -12.81 -15.37 7.40
C ILE A 2 -12.07 -15.15 6.08
N GLU A 3 -12.81 -14.85 5.02
CA GLU A 3 -12.28 -14.58 3.68
C GLU A 3 -12.35 -13.08 3.33
N TYR A 4 -13.26 -12.34 3.97
CA TYR A 4 -13.46 -10.91 3.77
C TYR A 4 -13.42 -10.22 5.12
N LEU A 5 -12.53 -9.24 5.27
CA LEU A 5 -12.40 -8.44 6.47
C LEU A 5 -12.44 -6.96 6.11
N ILE A 6 -13.32 -6.22 6.77
CA ILE A 6 -13.43 -4.77 6.69
C ILE A 6 -13.31 -4.21 8.09
N ILE A 7 -12.33 -3.34 8.33
CA ILE A 7 -12.12 -2.64 9.58
C ILE A 7 -12.45 -1.17 9.36
N ASN A 8 -13.58 -0.73 9.90
CA ASN A 8 -14.06 0.64 9.78
C ASN A 8 -13.52 1.58 10.88
N GLY A 9 -12.86 1.03 11.90
CA GLY A 9 -12.27 1.81 12.99
C GLY A 9 -10.76 1.99 12.84
N SER A 10 -10.16 2.73 13.78
CA SER A 10 -8.71 2.85 13.89
C SER A 10 -8.07 1.48 14.13
N PHE A 11 -7.06 1.17 13.32
CA PHE A 11 -6.29 -0.06 13.41
C PHE A 11 -4.79 0.26 13.46
N PRO A 12 -4.08 -0.18 14.50
CA PRO A 12 -2.67 0.14 14.66
C PRO A 12 -1.81 -0.74 13.76
N ILE A 13 -0.90 -0.14 12.99
CA ILE A 13 -0.05 -0.83 12.01
C ILE A 13 0.83 -1.92 12.64
N ARG A 14 1.25 -1.74 13.90
CA ARG A 14 1.99 -2.76 14.69
C ARG A 14 1.23 -4.09 14.89
N ALA A 15 -0.09 -4.09 14.70
CA ALA A 15 -0.93 -5.29 14.78
C ALA A 15 -1.21 -5.93 13.41
N PHE A 16 -0.78 -5.29 12.32
CA PHE A 16 -1.06 -5.72 10.95
C PHE A 16 -0.52 -7.11 10.64
N HIS A 17 0.73 -7.37 11.05
CA HIS A 17 1.34 -8.70 10.95
C HIS A 17 0.47 -9.78 11.62
N ASN A 18 0.10 -9.57 12.89
CA ASN A 18 -0.68 -10.55 13.66
C ASN A 18 -2.05 -10.82 13.04
N LEU A 19 -2.71 -9.77 12.54
CA LEU A 19 -4.00 -9.90 11.86
C LEU A 19 -3.90 -10.85 10.66
N LEU A 20 -2.90 -10.63 9.81
CA LEU A 20 -2.71 -11.43 8.61
C LEU A 20 -2.29 -12.88 8.94
N CYS A 21 -1.48 -13.07 9.98
CA CYS A 21 -1.09 -14.40 10.45
C CYS A 21 -2.29 -15.23 10.93
N CYS A 22 -3.25 -14.60 11.60
CA CYS A 22 -4.44 -15.27 12.12
C CYS A 22 -5.46 -15.59 11.01
N LEU A 23 -5.33 -15.00 9.82
CA LEU A 23 -6.32 -15.08 8.74
C LEU A 23 -5.70 -15.61 7.43
N PRO A 24 -5.15 -16.84 7.40
CA PRO A 24 -4.43 -17.35 6.25
C PRO A 24 -5.29 -17.57 4.99
N LYS A 25 -6.62 -17.63 5.13
CA LYS A 25 -7.59 -17.75 4.02
C LYS A 25 -8.19 -16.42 3.58
N LEU A 26 -7.70 -15.30 4.13
CA LEU A 26 -8.21 -13.97 3.79
C LEU A 26 -7.99 -13.70 2.30
N GLN A 27 -9.04 -13.28 1.61
CA GLN A 27 -9.04 -12.91 0.20
C GLN A 27 -9.13 -11.40 0.01
N HIS A 28 -9.86 -10.73 0.91
CA HIS A 28 -10.13 -9.30 0.84
C HIS A 28 -9.88 -8.65 2.21
N LEU A 29 -9.03 -7.62 2.22
CA LEU A 29 -8.77 -6.78 3.39
C LEU A 29 -9.08 -5.32 3.04
N SER A 30 -9.93 -4.70 3.84
CA SER A 30 -10.15 -3.25 3.81
C SER A 30 -9.95 -2.67 5.20
N ILE A 31 -9.11 -1.64 5.34
CA ILE A 31 -8.89 -0.90 6.59
C ILE A 31 -9.06 0.59 6.30
N ASN A 32 -10.06 1.21 6.92
CA ASN A 32 -10.41 2.61 6.69
C ASN A 32 -9.60 3.60 7.53
N TYR A 33 -8.83 3.13 8.51
CA TYR A 33 -7.94 3.97 9.30
C TYR A 33 -6.77 3.13 9.82
N LEU A 34 -5.71 3.00 9.02
CA LEU A 34 -4.47 2.35 9.41
C LEU A 34 -3.49 3.38 9.94
N ASP A 35 -3.03 3.18 11.17
CA ASP A 35 -2.37 4.22 11.94
C ASP A 35 -0.97 3.82 12.45
N SER A 36 -0.01 4.72 12.34
CA SER A 36 1.41 4.52 12.68
C SER A 36 1.96 5.32 13.87
N HIS A 37 1.12 5.79 14.81
CA HIS A 37 1.62 6.50 16.02
C HIS A 37 2.77 5.79 16.79
N HIS A 38 2.98 4.49 16.59
CA HIS A 38 4.05 3.71 17.23
C HIS A 38 4.98 2.97 16.25
N GLY A 39 4.88 3.26 14.95
CA GLY A 39 5.67 2.64 13.90
C GLY A 39 5.33 1.16 13.61
N TYR A 40 5.74 0.69 12.43
CA TYR A 40 5.77 -0.72 12.07
C TYR A 40 7.07 -1.37 12.57
N GLN A 41 6.94 -2.26 13.55
CA GLN A 41 8.05 -3.08 14.02
C GLN A 41 8.09 -4.39 13.22
N GLU A 42 9.20 -4.58 12.49
CA GLU A 42 9.54 -5.89 11.94
C GLU A 42 9.67 -6.88 13.10
N ARG A 43 8.81 -7.90 13.12
CA ARG A 43 8.97 -9.01 14.06
C ARG A 43 9.95 -10.00 13.45
N ASN A 44 10.86 -10.53 14.28
CA ASN A 44 11.83 -11.57 13.89
C ASN A 44 11.15 -12.63 13.03
N LYS A 45 11.73 -12.90 11.84
CA LYS A 45 11.30 -13.86 10.79
C LYS A 45 10.72 -15.17 11.35
N LEU A 46 9.48 -15.14 11.82
CA LEU A 46 8.75 -16.30 12.32
C LEU A 46 7.80 -16.72 11.22
N SER A 47 8.28 -17.61 10.35
CA SER A 47 7.60 -18.22 9.20
C SER A 47 7.00 -17.23 8.21
N SER A 48 7.47 -17.23 6.95
CA SER A 48 6.81 -16.46 5.89
C SER A 48 5.41 -17.04 5.65
N ILE A 49 4.40 -16.45 6.29
CA ILE A 49 3.02 -16.84 6.04
C ILE A 49 2.68 -16.38 4.63
N GLN A 50 2.56 -17.36 3.74
CA GLN A 50 2.13 -17.09 2.37
C GLN A 50 0.62 -16.87 2.36
N LEU A 51 0.21 -15.60 2.28
CA LEU A 51 -1.18 -15.19 2.09
C LEU A 51 -1.63 -15.40 0.64
N LYS A 52 -1.56 -16.66 0.16
CA LYS A 52 -1.81 -17.02 -1.25
C LYS A 52 -3.20 -16.58 -1.73
N TYR A 53 -4.15 -16.53 -0.81
CA TYR A 53 -5.54 -16.19 -1.09
C TYR A 53 -5.80 -14.69 -1.08
N LEU A 54 -4.94 -13.88 -0.46
CA LEU A 54 -5.15 -12.43 -0.37
C LEU A 54 -4.98 -11.80 -1.74
N LYS A 55 -6.10 -11.40 -2.34
CA LYS A 55 -6.15 -10.83 -3.70
C LYS A 55 -6.46 -9.35 -3.71
N HIS A 56 -7.20 -8.86 -2.72
CA HIS A 56 -7.64 -7.47 -2.66
C HIS A 56 -7.24 -6.84 -1.32
N VAL A 57 -6.54 -5.72 -1.42
CA VAL A 57 -6.14 -4.89 -0.29
C VAL A 57 -6.54 -3.45 -0.56
N SER A 58 -7.25 -2.84 0.40
CA SER A 58 -7.62 -1.43 0.39
C SER A 58 -7.28 -0.80 1.75
N LEU A 59 -6.37 0.16 1.78
CA LEU A 59 -5.91 0.78 3.03
C LEU A 59 -6.01 2.29 2.95
N LYS A 60 -6.61 2.91 3.97
CA LYS A 60 -6.50 4.35 4.22
C LYS A 60 -5.48 4.58 5.32
N LEU A 61 -4.42 5.28 4.98
CA LEU A 61 -3.20 5.43 5.76
C LEU A 61 -3.21 6.78 6.47
N HIS A 62 -3.07 6.75 7.79
CA HIS A 62 -2.99 7.94 8.64
C HIS A 62 -1.63 7.94 9.33
N PHE A 63 -0.79 8.89 8.95
CA PHE A 63 0.59 9.03 9.47
C PHE A 63 1.49 7.80 9.23
N VAL A 64 1.12 6.91 8.32
CA VAL A 64 1.96 5.80 7.88
C VAL A 64 2.92 6.32 6.82
N CYS A 65 4.22 6.20 7.03
CA CYS A 65 5.19 6.61 6.02
C CYS A 65 5.39 5.51 4.97
N PHE A 66 5.89 5.91 3.80
CA PHE A 66 6.08 5.00 2.67
C PHE A 66 6.96 3.81 3.05
N ASP A 67 8.01 4.03 3.83
CA ASP A 67 8.98 3.01 4.20
C ASP A 67 8.32 1.86 4.99
N GLU A 68 7.25 2.13 5.73
CA GLU A 68 6.47 1.13 6.47
C GLU A 68 5.58 0.31 5.55
N ILE A 69 4.90 0.97 4.62
CA ILE A 69 4.11 0.30 3.58
C ILE A 69 4.99 -0.56 2.68
N GLU A 70 6.19 -0.08 2.34
CA GLU A 70 7.13 -0.84 1.54
C GLU A 70 7.50 -2.16 2.23
N LYS A 71 7.73 -2.14 3.54
CA LYS A 71 7.99 -3.36 4.32
C LYS A 71 6.81 -4.33 4.28
N ILE A 72 5.60 -3.83 4.51
CA ILE A 72 4.38 -4.63 4.46
C ILE A 72 4.20 -5.27 3.08
N ILE A 73 4.44 -4.52 2.01
CA ILE A 73 4.33 -5.04 0.64
C ILE A 73 5.32 -6.18 0.41
N LYS A 74 6.58 -5.97 0.77
CA LYS A 74 7.65 -6.96 0.62
C LYS A 74 7.35 -8.26 1.38
N GLU A 75 6.67 -8.15 2.51
CA GLU A 75 6.37 -9.27 3.40
C GLU A 75 5.11 -10.03 2.99
N PHE A 76 4.02 -9.34 2.64
CA PHE A 76 2.70 -9.95 2.56
C PHE A 76 2.05 -9.93 1.18
N PHE A 77 2.43 -8.98 0.31
CA PHE A 77 1.58 -8.64 -0.85
C PHE A 77 1.98 -9.37 -2.14
N HIS A 78 2.76 -10.44 -2.03
CA HIS A 78 3.24 -11.17 -3.21
C HIS A 78 2.13 -11.65 -4.16
N HIS A 79 0.96 -12.02 -3.63
CA HIS A 79 -0.13 -12.64 -4.40
C HIS A 79 -1.32 -11.71 -4.67
N ILE A 80 -1.22 -10.43 -4.28
CA ILE A 80 -2.33 -9.50 -4.45
C ILE A 80 -2.53 -9.16 -5.93
N GLN A 81 -3.77 -8.90 -6.29
CA GLN A 81 -4.18 -8.49 -7.63
C GLN A 81 -4.68 -7.06 -7.66
N ILE A 82 -5.19 -6.57 -6.52
CA ILE A 82 -5.76 -5.23 -6.38
C ILE A 82 -5.17 -4.59 -5.13
N LEU A 83 -4.51 -3.46 -5.32
CA LEU A 83 -4.01 -2.61 -4.24
C LEU A 83 -4.63 -1.22 -4.39
N ARG A 84 -5.35 -0.79 -3.37
CA ARG A 84 -5.88 0.57 -3.26
C ARG A 84 -5.33 1.24 -2.01
N LEU A 85 -4.75 2.41 -2.17
CA LEU A 85 -4.18 3.17 -1.06
C LEU A 85 -4.78 4.59 -1.04
N THR A 86 -5.14 5.05 0.15
CA THR A 86 -5.35 6.48 0.42
C THR A 86 -4.30 6.92 1.42
N THR A 87 -3.59 8.00 1.17
CA THR A 87 -2.49 8.47 2.02
C THR A 87 -2.43 10.00 2.00
N SER A 88 -1.65 10.59 2.90
CA SER A 88 -1.40 12.02 2.97
C SER A 88 0.00 12.31 3.52
N CYS A 89 0.48 13.54 3.30
CA CYS A 89 1.67 14.15 3.93
C CYS A 89 3.05 13.62 3.50
N ASP A 90 3.24 12.33 3.23
CA ASP A 90 4.55 11.77 2.86
C ASP A 90 4.78 11.81 1.34
N GLU A 91 5.60 12.76 0.89
CA GLU A 91 5.96 12.94 -0.52
C GLU A 91 6.60 11.70 -1.16
N LYS A 92 7.16 10.76 -0.37
CA LYS A 92 7.73 9.52 -0.90
C LYS A 92 6.70 8.63 -1.59
N TYR A 93 5.41 8.79 -1.27
CA TYR A 93 4.33 8.11 -2.01
C TYR A 93 4.21 8.55 -3.47
N LEU A 94 4.81 9.68 -3.82
CA LEU A 94 4.80 10.23 -5.16
C LEU A 94 6.07 9.86 -5.97
N ASP A 95 6.95 9.03 -5.41
CA ASP A 95 8.11 8.50 -6.16
C ASP A 95 7.67 7.33 -7.06
N ALA A 96 7.43 7.66 -8.33
CA ALA A 96 6.99 6.69 -9.33
C ALA A 96 8.02 5.58 -9.56
N LYS A 97 9.32 5.91 -9.56
CA LYS A 97 10.37 4.91 -9.82
C LYS A 97 10.43 3.89 -8.69
N ARG A 98 10.29 4.34 -7.45
CA ARG A 98 10.26 3.46 -6.28
C ARG A 98 9.05 2.54 -6.30
N TRP A 99 7.87 3.07 -6.65
CA TRP A 99 6.68 2.24 -6.85
C TRP A 99 6.84 1.22 -7.97
N GLU A 100 7.36 1.62 -9.13
CA GLU A 100 7.60 0.74 -10.27
C GLU A 100 8.49 -0.44 -9.87
N GLN A 101 9.62 -0.17 -9.22
CA GLN A 101 10.51 -1.20 -8.69
C GLN A 101 9.79 -2.13 -7.70
N LEU A 102 9.07 -1.55 -6.73
CA LEU A 102 8.36 -2.33 -5.72
C LEU A 102 7.32 -3.26 -6.35
N ILE A 103 6.58 -2.79 -7.35
CA ILE A 103 5.58 -3.57 -8.07
C ILE A 103 6.24 -4.70 -8.87
N LEU A 104 7.27 -4.39 -9.66
CA LEU A 104 7.97 -5.37 -10.50
C LEU A 104 8.58 -6.51 -9.68
N PHE A 105 9.16 -6.21 -8.53
CA PHE A 105 9.86 -7.20 -7.71
C PHE A 105 8.96 -7.92 -6.70
N HIS A 106 7.96 -7.25 -6.15
CA HIS A 106 7.22 -7.77 -4.99
C HIS A 106 5.73 -8.02 -5.24
N MET A 107 5.15 -7.55 -6.35
CA MET A 107 3.72 -7.72 -6.64
C MET A 107 3.49 -8.19 -8.10
N PRO A 108 4.05 -9.35 -8.51
CA PRO A 108 4.03 -9.80 -9.91
C PRO A 108 2.61 -10.09 -10.44
N TYR A 109 1.63 -10.29 -9.56
CA TYR A 109 0.24 -10.56 -9.93
C TYR A 109 -0.67 -9.32 -9.89
N LEU A 110 -0.12 -8.14 -9.61
CA LEU A 110 -0.89 -6.90 -9.51
C LEU A 110 -1.50 -6.53 -10.86
N ARG A 111 -2.82 -6.31 -10.85
CA ARG A 111 -3.62 -5.93 -12.02
C ARG A 111 -4.21 -4.55 -11.89
N ILE A 112 -4.56 -4.16 -10.67
CA ILE A 112 -5.13 -2.84 -10.36
C ILE A 112 -4.27 -2.23 -9.26
N PHE A 113 -3.66 -1.10 -9.59
CA PHE A 113 -3.00 -0.22 -8.65
C PHE A 113 -3.73 1.12 -8.68
N ASP A 114 -4.14 1.59 -7.51
CA ASP A 114 -4.86 2.84 -7.34
C ASP A 114 -4.36 3.52 -6.07
N ILE A 115 -3.90 4.75 -6.21
CA ILE A 115 -3.45 5.57 -5.09
C ILE A 115 -4.11 6.94 -5.14
N HIS A 116 -4.66 7.31 -4.00
CA HIS A 116 -5.16 8.64 -3.72
C HIS A 116 -4.26 9.29 -2.67
N HIS A 117 -3.44 10.26 -3.08
CA HIS A 117 -2.52 10.96 -2.18
C HIS A 117 -2.99 12.38 -1.93
N GLN A 118 -3.41 12.69 -0.71
CA GLN A 118 -3.82 14.04 -0.33
C GLN A 118 -2.60 14.85 0.11
N CYS A 119 -2.15 15.76 -0.74
CA CYS A 119 -1.18 16.78 -0.35
C CYS A 119 -1.90 17.96 0.31
N PHE A 120 -1.46 18.35 1.51
CA PHE A 120 -1.77 19.69 2.02
C PHE A 120 -0.96 20.66 1.17
N VAL A 121 -1.64 21.40 0.29
CA VAL A 121 -1.02 22.34 -0.65
C VAL A 121 -0.19 23.37 0.12
N THR A 122 1.14 23.22 0.14
CA THR A 122 2.06 24.27 0.53
C THR A 122 2.54 24.97 -0.75
N ASP A 123 1.73 25.90 -1.28
CA ASP A 123 1.98 26.94 -2.31
C ASP A 123 2.94 26.69 -3.52
N ASN A 124 3.48 25.49 -3.72
CA ASN A 124 4.51 25.17 -4.70
C ASN A 124 3.95 24.32 -5.82
N LYS A 125 2.98 24.88 -6.57
CA LYS A 125 2.35 24.27 -7.77
C LYS A 125 3.35 23.73 -8.81
N LEU A 126 4.60 24.22 -8.81
CA LEU A 126 5.67 23.77 -9.70
C LEU A 126 6.27 22.40 -9.32
N LYS A 127 6.29 22.04 -8.03
CA LYS A 127 6.76 20.72 -7.58
C LYS A 127 5.78 19.62 -7.95
N ASP A 128 4.48 19.89 -7.80
CA ASP A 128 3.41 18.93 -8.07
C ASP A 128 3.44 18.47 -9.54
N HIS A 129 3.62 19.41 -10.48
CA HIS A 129 3.71 19.08 -11.91
C HIS A 129 4.89 18.17 -12.25
N TYR A 130 6.07 18.36 -11.66
CA TYR A 130 7.24 17.52 -11.91
C TYR A 130 7.05 16.11 -11.34
N ILE A 131 6.43 16.01 -10.17
CA ILE A 131 6.22 14.75 -9.47
C ILE A 131 5.19 13.87 -10.20
N ILE A 132 4.06 14.44 -10.64
CA ILE A 132 3.05 13.71 -11.42
C ILE A 132 3.62 13.23 -12.76
N ASN A 133 4.50 14.03 -13.37
CA ASN A 133 5.14 13.65 -14.63
C ASN A 133 5.98 12.37 -14.53
N GLN A 134 6.37 11.93 -13.32
CA GLN A 134 7.10 10.67 -13.13
C GLN A 134 6.21 9.44 -13.38
N PHE A 135 4.89 9.57 -13.29
CA PHE A 135 3.92 8.50 -13.58
C PHE A 135 3.53 8.39 -15.06
N ASN A 136 4.33 8.97 -15.96
CA ASN A 136 4.09 8.96 -17.41
C ASN A 136 5.02 8.01 -18.18
N SER A 137 5.79 7.15 -17.51
CA SER A 137 6.61 6.14 -18.19
C SER A 137 5.73 5.10 -18.91
N SER A 138 6.30 4.36 -19.87
CA SER A 138 5.56 3.29 -20.58
C SER A 138 4.96 2.27 -19.61
N PHE A 139 5.66 1.95 -18.52
CA PHE A 139 5.18 1.08 -17.46
C PHE A 139 3.81 1.52 -16.93
N TRP A 140 3.64 2.81 -16.61
CA TRP A 140 2.39 3.35 -16.06
C TRP A 140 1.29 3.47 -17.12
N ASN A 141 1.64 3.95 -18.31
CA ASN A 141 0.70 4.16 -19.41
C ASN A 141 0.11 2.85 -19.96
N GLU A 142 0.93 1.81 -20.12
CA GLU A 142 0.50 0.50 -20.62
C GLU A 142 -0.45 -0.20 -19.66
N LYS A 143 -0.24 -0.02 -18.35
CA LYS A 143 -1.06 -0.61 -17.29
C LYS A 143 -2.37 0.13 -17.03
N LYS A 144 -2.51 1.37 -17.55
CA LYS A 144 -3.67 2.25 -17.33
C LYS A 144 -4.02 2.39 -15.84
N TRP A 145 -3.00 2.44 -14.99
CA TRP A 145 -3.20 2.63 -13.55
C TRP A 145 -3.42 4.10 -13.24
N PHE A 146 -4.32 4.36 -12.30
CA PHE A 146 -4.78 5.71 -12.01
C PHE A 146 -4.09 6.23 -10.76
N PHE A 147 -3.53 7.44 -10.90
CA PHE A 147 -2.98 8.21 -9.81
C PHE A 147 -3.83 9.45 -9.65
N THR A 148 -4.39 9.63 -8.47
CA THR A 148 -5.09 10.87 -8.11
C THR A 148 -4.37 11.50 -6.93
N HIS A 149 -4.11 12.80 -7.06
CA HIS A 149 -3.48 13.65 -6.04
C HIS A 149 -4.42 14.82 -5.74
#